data_AF-A0A1B7ME72-F1
#
_entry.id   AF-A0A1B7ME72-F1
#
_cell.length_a   1.000
_cell.length_b   1.000
_cell.length_c   1.000
_cell.angle_alpha   90.00
_cell.angle_beta   90.00
_cell.angle_gamma   90.00
#
_symmetry.space_group_name_H-M   'P 1'
#
loop_
_entity.id
_entity.type
_entity.pdbx_description
1 polymer ?
#
loop_
_entity_poly.entity_id
_entity_poly.type
_entity_poly.pdbx_seq_one_letter_code
_entity_poly.pdbx_strand_id
1 'polypeptide(L)' 'MRFSFLATVVTLTAAMSVSACSGLGEACKNQDDCCPDYGFGDLECYSGECITL' A
#
# COMPACT_ATOMS: atom_id res chain seq x y z
N MET A 1 -26.65 23.65 -18.02
CA MET A 1 -25.23 23.40 -17.65
C MET A 1 -25.17 22.61 -16.35
N ARG A 2 -25.66 21.36 -16.38
CA ARG A 2 -25.49 20.29 -15.37
C ARG A 2 -24.84 19.17 -16.18
N PHE A 3 -23.73 18.54 -15.85
CA PHE A 3 -23.25 18.03 -14.58
C PHE A 3 -21.72 17.88 -14.71
N SER A 4 -20.92 18.71 -14.03
CA SER A 4 -19.44 18.64 -14.10
C SER A 4 -18.77 18.37 -12.75
N PHE A 5 -19.54 17.97 -11.72
CA PHE A 5 -19.00 17.68 -10.39
C PHE A 5 -18.87 16.19 -10.08
N LEU A 6 -19.45 15.31 -10.89
CA LEU A 6 -19.45 13.87 -10.65
C LEU A 6 -18.25 13.14 -11.28
N ALA A 7 -17.68 13.70 -12.34
CA ALA A 7 -16.56 13.07 -13.07
C ALA A 7 -15.24 13.12 -12.28
N THR A 8 -15.06 14.12 -11.42
CA THR A 8 -13.84 14.29 -10.60
C THR A 8 -13.77 13.32 -9.42
N VAL A 9 -14.90 12.77 -8.97
CA VAL A 9 -14.93 11.87 -7.80
C VAL A 9 -14.50 10.46 -8.17
N VAL A 10 -14.80 10.01 -9.40
CA VAL A 10 -14.48 8.65 -9.88
C VAL A 10 -12.99 8.44 -10.14
N THR A 11 -12.24 9.48 -10.50
CA THR A 11 -10.79 9.35 -10.74
C THR A 11 -9.98 9.30 -9.45
N LEU A 12 -10.49 9.84 -8.34
CA LEU A 12 -9.73 9.94 -7.08
C LEU A 12 -9.74 8.61 -6.28
N THR A 13 -10.83 7.85 -6.35
CA THR A 13 -10.94 6.53 -5.69
C THR A 13 -10.05 5.46 -6.31
N ALA A 14 -9.62 5.62 -7.57
CA ALA A 14 -8.69 4.69 -8.22
C ALA A 14 -7.22 4.88 -7.77
N ALA A 15 -6.86 6.05 -7.24
CA ALA A 15 -5.51 6.30 -6.70
C ALA A 15 -5.33 5.77 -5.27
N MET A 16 -6.44 5.49 -4.57
CA MET A 16 -6.47 4.91 -3.22
C MET A 16 -6.45 3.37 -3.28
N SER A 17 -5.61 2.81 -4.14
CA SER A 17 -5.19 1.40 -4.08
C SER A 17 -3.67 1.30 -4.05
N VAL A 18 -3.01 2.31 -3.47
CA VAL A 18 -1.80 2.06 -2.70
C VAL A 18 -2.26 1.30 -1.47
N SER A 19 -2.11 -0.03 -1.47
CA SER A 19 -2.14 -0.78 -0.22
C SER A 19 -1.28 0.00 0.77
N ALA A 20 -1.81 0.28 1.96
CA ALA A 20 -1.08 0.96 3.03
C ALA A 20 -0.01 0.03 3.62
N CYS A 21 0.70 -0.67 2.76
CA CYS A 21 1.77 -1.57 3.11
C CYS A 21 3.08 -0.77 3.15
N SER A 22 3.88 -1.14 4.13
CA SER A 22 5.18 -0.67 4.52
C SER A 22 6.26 -1.35 3.67
N GLY A 23 7.28 -0.58 3.31
CA GLY A 23 8.46 -1.09 2.60
C GLY A 23 9.49 -1.74 3.54
N LEU A 24 10.63 -2.15 3.01
CA LEU A 24 11.72 -2.72 3.81
C LEU A 24 12.20 -1.74 4.90
N GLY A 25 12.30 -2.21 6.14
CA GLY A 25 12.74 -1.41 7.29
C GLY A 25 11.68 -0.43 7.81
N GLU A 26 10.46 -0.45 7.25
CA GLU A 26 9.34 0.30 7.79
C GLU A 26 8.62 -0.52 8.86
N ALA A 27 7.96 0.19 9.78
CA ALA A 27 7.22 -0.45 10.86
C ALA A 27 5.98 -1.20 10.34
N CYS A 28 5.70 -2.35 10.94
CA CYS A 28 4.57 -3.21 10.59
C CYS A 28 3.93 -3.80 11.84
N LYS A 29 2.68 -4.26 11.72
CA LYS A 29 1.97 -4.96 12.80
C LYS A 29 1.57 -6.37 12.41
N ASN A 30 1.21 -6.55 11.14
CA ASN A 30 0.78 -7.79 10.52
C ASN A 30 1.56 -8.03 9.22
N GLN A 31 1.57 -9.27 8.73
CA GLN A 31 2.24 -9.63 7.46
C GLN A 31 1.72 -8.82 6.27
N ASP A 32 0.40 -8.62 6.21
CA ASP A 32 -0.27 -7.86 5.15
C ASP A 32 0.05 -6.35 5.19
N ASP A 33 0.67 -5.87 6.28
CA ASP A 33 1.19 -4.51 6.35
C ASP A 33 2.52 -4.40 5.58
N CYS A 34 3.18 -5.46 5.13
CA CYS A 34 4.41 -5.36 4.36
C CYS A 34 4.14 -5.53 2.87
N CYS A 35 4.67 -4.62 2.04
CA CYS A 35 4.49 -4.72 0.60
C CYS A 35 5.38 -5.84 0.04
N PRO A 36 4.88 -6.69 -0.87
CA PRO A 36 5.75 -7.58 -1.62
C PRO A 36 6.71 -6.75 -2.45
N ASP A 37 8.01 -6.90 -2.22
CA ASP A 37 9.03 -6.16 -2.95
C ASP A 37 9.51 -7.02 -4.13
N TYR A 38 9.20 -6.57 -5.35
CA TYR A 38 9.56 -7.28 -6.57
C TYR A 38 11.09 -7.38 -6.80
N GLY A 39 11.92 -6.66 -6.04
CA GLY A 39 13.38 -6.72 -6.08
C GLY A 39 14.01 -7.59 -4.99
N PHE A 40 13.37 -7.75 -3.83
CA PHE A 40 13.93 -8.41 -2.64
C PHE A 40 13.15 -9.64 -2.16
N GLY A 41 11.97 -9.93 -2.72
CA GLY A 41 11.13 -11.07 -2.33
C GLY A 41 9.92 -10.65 -1.50
N ASP A 42 9.22 -11.64 -0.94
CA ASP A 42 8.10 -11.38 -0.04
C ASP A 42 8.62 -10.78 1.27
N LEU A 43 8.12 -9.61 1.67
CA LEU A 43 8.53 -8.99 2.93
C LEU A 43 7.67 -9.56 4.05
N GLU A 44 8.34 -9.92 5.14
CA GLU A 44 7.70 -10.44 6.34
C GLU A 44 7.72 -9.41 7.46
N CYS A 45 6.64 -9.35 8.23
CA CYS A 45 6.60 -8.51 9.42
C CYS A 45 7.24 -9.25 10.60
N TYR A 46 8.48 -8.88 10.94
CA TYR A 46 9.23 -9.49 12.04
C TYR A 46 9.63 -8.44 13.08
N SER A 47 9.29 -8.70 14.35
CA SER A 47 9.60 -7.79 15.45
C SER A 47 9.03 -6.37 15.30
N GLY A 48 8.01 -6.20 14.47
CA GLY A 48 7.37 -4.90 14.19
C GLY A 48 8.03 -4.10 13.06
N GLU A 49 8.93 -4.72 12.29
CA GLU A 49 9.54 -4.13 11.09
C GLU A 49 9.42 -5.10 9.90
N CYS A 50 9.25 -4.55 8.70
CA CYS A 50 9.25 -5.36 7.48
C CYS A 50 10.68 -5.74 7.09
N ILE A 51 10.96 -7.03 7.01
CA ILE A 51 12.27 -7.59 6.64
C ILE A 51 12.16 -8.54 5.45
N THR A 52 13.28 -8.85 4.80
CA THR A 52 13.36 -10.00 3.88
C THR A 52 13.83 -11.23 4.66
N LEU A 53 13.30 -12.40 4.29
CA LEU A 53 13.89 -13.69 4.63
C LEU A 53 15.08 -14.04 3.73
#